data_AF-A0A7C3VCF6-F1
#
_entry.id   AF-A0A7C3VCF6-F1
#
_cell.length_a   1.000
_cell.length_b   1.000
_cell.length_c   1.000
_cell.angle_alpha   90.00
_cell.angle_beta   90.00
_cell.angle_gamma   90.00
#
_symmetry.space_group_name_H-M   'P 1'
#
loop_
_entity.id
_entity.type
_entity.pdbx_description
1 polymer ?
#
loop_
_entity_poly.entity_id
_entity_poly.type
_entity_poly.pdbx_seq_one_letter_code
_entity_poly.pdbx_strand_id
1 'polypeptide(L)'
;MQVKNKTVQVLIDSSVLIAGPQYKIDVLNQLKVLIEGEKEFITLSTVKRELERLSEKDSVRGLNARIALKTLSFLKVVEVEEG
;
A
#
# COMPACT_ATOMS: atom_id res chain seq x y z
N MET A 1 -11.24 -22.09 23.97
CA MET A 1 -11.64 -20.72 23.57
C MET A 1 -11.28 -20.57 22.09
N GLN A 2 -12.25 -20.65 21.17
CA GLN A 2 -11.97 -20.40 19.75
C GLN A 2 -11.78 -18.89 19.58
N VAL A 3 -10.54 -18.44 19.46
CA VAL A 3 -10.25 -17.09 18.98
C VAL A 3 -10.77 -17.09 17.54
N LYS A 4 -11.87 -16.38 17.26
CA LYS A 4 -12.28 -16.14 15.88
C LYS A 4 -11.05 -15.57 15.17
N ASN A 5 -10.54 -16.26 14.15
CA ASN A 5 -9.52 -15.71 13.24
C ASN A 5 -10.11 -14.44 12.63
N LYS A 6 -9.89 -13.30 13.29
CA LYS A 6 -10.41 -12.01 12.87
C LYS A 6 -9.37 -11.46 11.91
N THR A 7 -9.65 -11.54 10.61
CA THR A 7 -8.78 -10.98 9.59
C THR A 7 -8.50 -9.50 9.92
N VAL A 8 -7.23 -9.14 10.03
CA VAL A 8 -6.80 -7.77 10.28
C VAL A 8 -6.77 -7.03 8.95
N GLN A 9 -7.60 -5.99 8.81
CA GLN A 9 -7.53 -5.10 7.67
C GLN A 9 -6.45 -4.05 7.91
N VAL A 10 -5.49 -3.96 7.00
CA VAL A 10 -4.34 -3.07 7.12
C VAL A 10 -4.47 -2.02 6.03
N LEU A 11 -4.80 -0.79 6.44
CA LEU A 11 -4.84 0.34 5.53
C LEU A 11 -3.43 0.84 5.25
N ILE A 12 -3.05 0.84 3.97
CA ILE A 12 -1.73 1.25 3.50
C ILE A 12 -1.85 2.61 2.80
N ASP A 13 -0.99 3.54 3.21
CA ASP A 13 -0.88 4.89 2.64
C ASP A 13 0.21 4.98 1.55
N SER A 14 0.17 6.05 0.75
CA SER A 14 1.14 6.34 -0.32
C SER A 14 2.58 6.36 0.20
N SER A 15 2.78 6.92 1.40
CA SER A 15 4.08 7.02 2.06
C SER A 15 4.73 5.65 2.32
N VAL A 16 3.94 4.67 2.78
CA VAL A 16 4.40 3.30 3.04
C VAL A 16 4.74 2.58 1.72
N LEU A 17 3.91 2.77 0.70
CA LEU A 17 4.16 2.18 -0.62
C LEU A 17 5.42 2.76 -1.29
N ILE A 18 5.70 4.04 -1.08
CA ILE A 18 6.92 4.71 -1.57
C ILE A 18 8.17 4.30 -0.76
N ALA A 19 8.02 3.99 0.52
CA ALA A 19 9.14 3.57 1.36
C ALA A 19 9.78 2.26 0.85
N GLY A 20 8.99 1.34 0.30
CA GLY A 20 9.47 0.11 -0.33
C GLY A 20 10.58 0.34 -1.36
N PRO A 21 10.30 1.01 -2.50
CA PRO A 21 11.31 1.34 -3.49
C PRO A 21 12.41 2.27 -2.97
N GLN A 22 12.09 3.23 -2.09
CA GLN A 22 13.07 4.16 -1.52
C GLN A 22 14.17 3.45 -0.72
N TYR A 23 13.80 2.48 0.11
CA TYR A 23 14.72 1.73 0.96
C TYR A 23 15.10 0.36 0.39
N LYS A 24 14.60 0.02 -0.80
CA LYS A 24 14.79 -1.27 -1.47
C LYS A 24 14.31 -2.45 -0.61
N ILE A 25 13.14 -2.30 0.02
CA ILE A 25 12.51 -3.32 0.86
C ILE A 25 11.16 -3.74 0.28
N ASP A 26 10.79 -5.00 0.52
CA ASP A 26 9.44 -5.50 0.26
C ASP A 26 8.53 -5.22 1.46
N VAL A 27 7.92 -4.04 1.48
CA VAL A 27 7.16 -3.56 2.64
C VAL A 27 5.96 -4.47 2.96
N LEU A 28 5.30 -5.04 1.95
CA LEU A 28 4.13 -5.90 2.17
C LEU A 28 4.54 -7.22 2.81
N ASN A 29 5.63 -7.83 2.35
CA ASN A 29 6.14 -9.06 2.97
C ASN A 29 6.65 -8.81 4.39
N GLN A 30 7.27 -7.66 4.68
CA GLN A 30 7.63 -7.29 6.06
C GLN A 30 6.39 -7.20 6.94
N LEU A 31 5.33 -6.52 6.48
CA LEU A 31 4.07 -6.40 7.24
C LEU A 31 3.39 -7.76 7.45
N LYS A 32 3.49 -8.69 6.49
CA LYS A 32 2.99 -10.06 6.65
C LYS A 32 3.70 -10.82 7.77
N VAL A 33 4.97 -10.54 8.02
CA VAL A 33 5.73 -11.19 9.11
C VAL A 33 5.42 -10.52 10.45
N LEU A 34 5.25 -9.19 10.47
CA LEU A 34 5.05 -8.42 11.69
C LEU A 34 3.63 -8.52 12.27
N ILE A 35 2.62 -8.68 11.42
CA ILE A 35 1.22 -8.76 11.85
C ILE A 35 0.89 -10.24 12.05
N GLU A 36 0.37 -10.62 13.21
CA GLU A 36 -0.08 -11.98 13.46
C GLU A 36 -1.44 -12.25 12.82
N GLY A 37 -1.70 -13.50 12.45
CA GLY A 37 -2.98 -13.92 11.87
C GLY A 37 -3.16 -13.58 10.38
N GLU A 38 -4.39 -13.75 9.90
CA GLU A 38 -4.80 -13.42 8.54
C GLU A 38 -4.87 -11.89 8.35
N LYS A 39 -4.38 -11.40 7.20
CA LYS A 39 -4.41 -9.98 6.86
C LYS A 39 -5.06 -9.75 5.51
N GLU A 40 -5.78 -8.65 5.39
CA GLU A 40 -6.18 -8.07 4.12
C GLU A 40 -5.53 -6.68 4.01
N PHE A 41 -4.65 -6.50 3.02
CA PHE A 41 -4.06 -5.19 2.75
C PHE A 41 -5.02 -4.38 1.87
N ILE A 42 -5.41 -3.21 2.35
CA ILE A 42 -6.31 -2.31 1.65
C ILE A 42 -5.63 -0.95 1.43
N THR A 43 -6.05 -0.23 0.41
CA THR A 43 -5.66 1.17 0.17
C THR A 43 -6.86 1.93 -0.35
N LEU A 44 -6.85 3.26 -0.25
CA LEU A 44 -7.93 4.09 -0.79
C LEU A 44 -7.64 4.49 -2.24
N SER A 45 -8.69 4.79 -3.02
CA SER A 45 -8.50 5.30 -4.38
C SER A 45 -7.86 6.69 -4.41
N THR A 46 -7.97 7.48 -3.35
CA THR A 46 -7.22 8.74 -3.16
C THR A 46 -5.70 8.51 -3.14
N VAL A 47 -5.23 7.44 -2.50
CA VAL A 47 -3.80 7.05 -2.47
C VAL A 47 -3.32 6.69 -3.88
N LYS A 48 -4.14 5.97 -4.65
CA LYS A 48 -3.83 5.66 -6.05
C LYS A 48 -3.69 6.93 -6.88
N ARG A 49 -4.65 7.86 -6.79
CA ARG A 49 -4.60 9.16 -7.49
C ARG A 49 -3.37 9.98 -7.11
N GLU A 50 -3.01 9.99 -5.83
CA GLU A 50 -1.80 10.67 -5.35
C GLU A 50 -0.54 10.07 -5.99
N LEU A 51 -0.42 8.74 -6.00
CA LEU A 51 0.71 8.04 -6.59
C LEU A 51 0.80 8.28 -8.10
N GLU A 52 -0.33 8.26 -8.83
CA GLU A 52 -0.41 8.60 -10.26
C GLU A 52 0.15 10.01 -10.51
N ARG A 53 -0.34 11.01 -9.79
CA ARG A 53 0.14 12.40 -9.89
C ARG A 53 1.62 12.55 -9.55
N LEU A 54 2.12 11.82 -8.54
CA LEU A 54 3.54 11.84 -8.19
C LEU A 54 4.39 11.17 -9.28
N SER A 55 3.86 10.13 -9.93
CA SER A 55 4.55 9.33 -10.93
C SER A 55 4.85 10.07 -12.23
N GLU A 56 4.11 11.15 -12.51
CA GLU A 56 4.32 12.03 -13.68
C GLU A 56 5.61 12.85 -13.58
N LYS A 57 6.15 13.03 -12.37
CA LYS A 57 7.34 13.83 -12.15
C LYS A 57 8.59 13.05 -12.54
N ASP A 58 9.50 13.70 -13.27
CA ASP A 58 10.85 13.16 -13.50
C ASP A 58 11.76 13.45 -12.31
N SER A 59 11.60 12.64 -11.26
CA SER A 59 12.37 12.74 -10.02
C SER A 59 12.52 11.36 -9.38
N VAL A 60 13.44 11.22 -8.42
CA VAL A 60 13.58 9.99 -7.62
C VAL A 60 12.26 9.62 -6.94
N ARG A 61 11.52 10.62 -6.43
CA ARG A 61 10.21 10.40 -5.82
C ARG A 61 9.16 9.95 -6.84
N GLY A 62 9.20 10.48 -8.07
CA GLY A 62 8.32 10.04 -9.15
C GLY A 62 8.63 8.62 -9.63
N LEU A 63 9.91 8.23 -9.70
CA LEU A 63 10.32 6.85 -9.95
C LEU A 63 9.79 5.91 -8.86
N ASN A 64 9.95 6.28 -7.59
CA ASN A 64 9.43 5.50 -6.47
C ASN A 64 7.90 5.37 -6.54
N ALA A 65 7.19 6.43 -6.90
CA ALA A 65 5.74 6.39 -7.11
C ALA A 65 5.33 5.45 -8.27
N ARG A 66 6.07 5.44 -9.39
CA ARG A 66 5.84 4.48 -10.49
C ARG A 66 6.01 3.03 -10.04
N ILE A 67 7.00 2.76 -9.19
CA ILE A 67 7.20 1.43 -8.62
C ILE A 67 6.08 1.08 -7.63
N ALA A 68 5.72 2.01 -6.74
CA ALA A 68 4.63 1.87 -5.78
C ALA A 68 3.27 1.57 -6.44
N LEU A 69 2.98 2.18 -7.60
CA LEU A 69 1.76 1.89 -8.37
C LEU A 69 1.65 0.42 -8.79
N LYS A 70 2.78 -0.24 -9.11
CA LYS A 70 2.78 -1.66 -9.45
C LYS A 70 2.40 -2.53 -8.25
N THR A 71 2.76 -2.09 -7.04
CA THR A 71 2.44 -2.77 -5.79
C THR A 71 0.93 -2.75 -5.49
N LEU A 72 0.17 -1.81 -6.05
CA LEU A 72 -1.29 -1.74 -5.87
C LEU A 72 -2.03 -3.00 -6.32
N SER A 73 -1.47 -3.78 -7.25
CA SER A 73 -2.04 -5.06 -7.68
C SER A 73 -2.13 -6.12 -6.57
N PHE A 74 -1.39 -5.93 -5.47
CA PHE A 74 -1.41 -6.80 -4.29
C PHE A 74 -2.30 -6.28 -3.16
N LEU A 75 -2.95 -5.13 -3.36
CA LEU A 75 -3.82 -4.49 -2.38
C LEU A 75 -5.24 -4.43 -2.93
N LYS A 76 -6.22 -4.48 -2.02
CA LYS A 76 -7.59 -4.15 -2.35
C LYS A 76 -7.75 -2.64 -2.35
N VAL A 77 -8.06 -2.06 -3.50
CA VAL A 77 -8.37 -0.63 -3.62
C VAL A 77 -9.82 -0.41 -3.25
N VAL A 78 -10.05 0.40 -2.22
CA VAL A 78 -11.37 0.83 -1.77
C VAL A 78 -11.67 2.18 -2.40
N GLU A 79 -12.75 2.26 -3.16
CA GLU A 79 -13.20 3.51 -3.74
C GLU A 79 -13.78 4.43 -2.68
N VAL A 80 -13.41 5.71 -2.75
CA VAL A 80 -13.88 6.76 -1.86
C VAL A 80 -14.44 7.90 -2.71
N GLU A 81 -15.69 8.26 -2.47
CA GLU A 81 -16.33 9.44 -3.07
C GLU A 81 -15.76 10.70 -2.40
N GLU A 82 -15.30 11.66 -3.21
CA GLU A 82 -14.90 12.98 -2.73
C GLU A 82 -16.19 13.76 -2.46
N GLY A 83 -16.48 14.01 -1.18
CA GLY A 83 -17.63 14.81 -0.73
C GLY A 83 -17.41 16.31 -0.82
#